data_AF-A0A258LFR2-F1
#
_entry.id   AF-A0A258LFR2-F1
#
_cell.length_a   1.000
_cell.length_b   1.000
_cell.length_c   1.000
_cell.angle_alpha   90.00
_cell.angle_beta   90.00
_cell.angle_gamma   90.00
#
_symmetry.space_group_name_H-M   'P 1'
#
loop_
_entity.id
_entity.type
_entity.pdbx_description
1 polymer ?
#
loop_
_entity_poly.entity_id
_entity_poly.type
_entity_poly.pdbx_seq_one_letter_code
_entity_poly.pdbx_strand_id
1 'polypeptide(L)'
;MTTIKKIISFALLPLLFSVQSVYADGMSNVKAFYEQTKSVRANFHQVVTDRQGRKIQEVDGEMQLKRPNKFRWDYNKPYEQQIISDGRQVWLYDTDLAQVTVSTLDKSIGSSPAALLAGDANIDKSFKLTNAYRKDALEWVSA
;
A
#
# COMPACT_ATOMS: atom_id res chain seq x y z
N MET A 1 17.42 28.13 -77.08
CA MET A 1 17.12 29.24 -76.17
C MET A 1 16.34 28.67 -74.99
N THR A 2 17.01 28.13 -73.98
CA THR A 2 17.13 28.69 -72.61
C THR A 2 15.74 28.75 -71.91
N THR A 3 15.44 28.15 -70.74
CA THR A 3 16.25 28.04 -69.51
C THR A 3 15.57 27.10 -68.47
N ILE A 4 16.33 26.13 -67.94
CA ILE A 4 16.52 25.66 -66.55
C ILE A 4 15.32 25.54 -65.56
N LYS A 5 15.20 24.29 -65.04
CA LYS A 5 14.62 23.78 -63.77
C LYS A 5 14.37 24.77 -62.62
N LYS A 6 13.23 24.62 -61.93
CA LYS A 6 13.15 24.69 -60.45
C LYS A 6 12.17 23.66 -59.88
N ILE A 7 12.74 22.62 -59.28
CA ILE A 7 12.07 21.67 -58.39
C ILE A 7 11.83 22.43 -57.08
N ILE A 8 10.58 22.75 -56.75
CA ILE A 8 10.24 23.30 -55.43
C ILE A 8 10.16 22.14 -54.45
N SER A 9 10.98 22.28 -53.42
CA SER A 9 11.38 21.26 -52.47
C SER A 9 10.22 20.80 -51.57
N PHE A 10 10.07 19.49 -51.48
CA PHE A 10 9.24 18.78 -50.53
C PHE A 10 9.88 18.90 -49.13
N ALA A 11 9.52 19.92 -48.34
CA ALA A 11 9.95 20.02 -46.95
C ALA A 11 8.84 19.47 -46.04
N LEU A 12 8.64 18.15 -46.10
CA LEU A 12 7.87 17.42 -45.10
C LEU A 12 8.75 17.32 -43.85
N LEU A 13 8.61 18.29 -42.94
CA LEU A 13 9.26 18.26 -41.63
C LEU A 13 8.66 17.08 -40.84
N PRO A 14 9.41 16.00 -40.55
CA PRO A 14 8.87 14.97 -39.67
C PRO A 14 8.88 15.56 -38.26
N LEU A 15 7.70 15.88 -37.74
CA LEU A 15 7.53 16.02 -36.29
C LEU A 15 7.93 14.67 -35.68
N LEU A 16 9.17 14.57 -35.24
CA LEU A 16 9.61 13.56 -34.30
C LEU A 16 8.88 13.85 -32.98
N PHE A 17 7.63 13.42 -32.90
CA PHE A 17 7.01 13.14 -31.61
C PHE A 17 7.80 11.99 -31.01
N SER A 18 8.84 12.34 -30.27
CA SER A 18 9.45 11.45 -29.30
C SER A 18 8.33 11.03 -28.37
N VAL A 19 7.80 9.82 -28.60
CA VAL A 19 6.85 9.18 -27.70
C VAL A 19 7.63 8.96 -26.42
N GLN A 20 7.58 9.93 -25.51
CA GLN A 20 8.08 9.72 -24.17
C GLN A 20 7.12 8.71 -23.57
N SER A 21 7.54 7.45 -23.57
CA SER A 21 6.94 6.43 -22.73
C SER A 21 7.09 6.93 -21.30
N VAL A 22 6.09 7.64 -20.81
CA VAL A 22 5.93 7.89 -19.39
C VAL A 22 5.68 6.52 -18.80
N TYR A 23 6.74 5.91 -18.27
CA TYR A 23 6.63 4.72 -17.48
C TYR A 23 5.80 5.11 -16.25
N ALA A 24 4.55 4.68 -16.20
CA ALA A 24 3.79 4.68 -14.97
C ALA A 24 4.61 3.86 -13.96
N ASP A 25 5.09 4.55 -12.93
CA ASP A 25 6.00 4.02 -11.94
C ASP A 25 5.17 3.48 -10.78
N GLY A 26 5.14 2.15 -10.60
CA GLY A 26 4.37 1.50 -9.54
C GLY A 26 4.72 2.05 -8.16
N MET A 27 5.98 2.41 -7.93
CA MET A 27 6.42 3.09 -6.71
C MET A 27 5.72 4.44 -6.54
N SER A 28 5.64 5.26 -7.58
CA SER A 28 4.92 6.54 -7.56
C SER A 28 3.43 6.34 -7.24
N ASN A 29 2.81 5.28 -7.76
CA ASN A 29 1.41 4.94 -7.45
C ASN A 29 1.23 4.56 -5.98
N VAL A 30 2.11 3.73 -5.41
CA VAL A 30 2.06 3.36 -3.98
C VAL A 30 2.28 4.59 -3.09
N LYS A 31 3.24 5.45 -3.44
CA LYS A 31 3.49 6.70 -2.69
C LYS A 31 2.27 7.62 -2.73
N ALA A 32 1.69 7.84 -3.92
CA ALA A 32 0.47 8.62 -4.07
C ALA A 32 -0.68 8.05 -3.23
N PHE A 33 -0.86 6.73 -3.20
CA PHE A 33 -1.86 6.08 -2.37
C PHE A 33 -1.66 6.37 -0.86
N TYR A 34 -0.41 6.26 -0.38
CA TYR A 34 -0.07 6.54 1.02
C TYR A 34 -0.28 8.02 1.38
N GLU A 35 0.09 8.95 0.49
CA GLU A 35 -0.04 10.38 0.72
C GLU A 35 -1.50 10.86 0.68
N GLN A 36 -2.28 10.37 -0.28
CA GLN A 36 -3.63 10.86 -0.56
C GLN A 36 -4.69 10.19 0.34
N THR A 37 -4.48 8.92 0.71
CA THR A 37 -5.47 8.19 1.51
C THR A 37 -5.35 8.59 2.98
N LYS A 38 -6.36 9.26 3.53
CA LYS A 38 -6.37 9.67 4.94
C LYS A 38 -7.06 8.67 5.86
N SER A 39 -8.03 7.93 5.35
CA SER A 39 -8.77 6.92 6.10
C SER A 39 -9.20 5.77 5.20
N VAL A 40 -9.22 4.56 5.77
CA VAL A 40 -9.75 3.36 5.12
C VAL A 40 -10.65 2.64 6.11
N ARG A 41 -11.72 2.04 5.60
CA ARG A 41 -12.49 1.00 6.28
C ARG A 41 -12.60 -0.18 5.32
N ALA A 42 -12.38 -1.39 5.82
CA ALA A 42 -12.49 -2.60 5.02
C ALA A 42 -12.86 -3.79 5.91
N ASN A 43 -13.48 -4.79 5.32
CA ASN A 43 -13.58 -6.12 5.91
C ASN A 43 -12.34 -6.92 5.48
N PHE A 44 -11.83 -7.78 6.35
CA PHE A 44 -10.68 -8.63 6.04
C PHE A 44 -11.00 -10.10 6.31
N HIS A 45 -10.33 -10.96 5.57
CA HIS A 45 -10.27 -12.40 5.78
C HIS A 45 -8.79 -12.80 5.79
N GLN A 46 -8.30 -13.26 6.94
CA GLN A 46 -6.90 -13.59 7.16
C GLN A 46 -6.73 -15.09 7.33
N VAL A 47 -5.83 -15.69 6.56
CA VAL A 47 -5.41 -17.07 6.69
C VAL A 47 -3.92 -17.10 7.05
N VAL A 48 -3.58 -17.73 8.18
CA VAL A 48 -2.19 -17.95 8.59
C VAL A 48 -1.84 -19.41 8.35
N THR A 49 -0.71 -19.65 7.70
CA THR A 49 -0.20 -20.99 7.41
C THR A 49 1.15 -21.23 8.09
N ASP A 50 1.43 -22.49 8.45
CA ASP A 50 2.77 -22.89 8.88
C ASP A 50 3.76 -23.02 7.69
N ARG A 51 5.01 -23.38 7.98
CA ARG A 51 6.05 -23.59 6.97
C ARG A 51 5.75 -24.72 5.97
N GLN A 52 4.82 -25.62 6.31
CA GLN A 52 4.40 -26.74 5.46
C GLN A 52 3.16 -26.38 4.64
N GLY A 53 2.66 -25.14 4.74
CA GLY A 53 1.47 -24.65 4.04
C GLY A 53 0.16 -25.08 4.70
N ARG A 54 0.18 -25.65 5.90
CA ARG A 54 -1.04 -26.05 6.61
C ARG A 54 -1.67 -24.82 7.26
N LYS A 55 -2.98 -24.66 7.10
CA LYS A 55 -3.75 -23.59 7.75
C LYS A 55 -3.75 -23.78 9.26
N ILE A 56 -3.17 -22.82 9.99
CA ILE A 56 -3.11 -22.83 11.46
C ILE A 56 -4.12 -21.85 12.07
N GLN A 57 -4.52 -20.82 11.33
CA GLN A 57 -5.50 -19.86 11.78
C GLN A 57 -6.25 -19.26 10.60
N GLU A 58 -7.52 -18.97 10.81
CA GLU A 58 -8.40 -18.30 9.86
C GLU A 58 -9.29 -17.34 10.65
N VAL A 59 -9.32 -16.07 10.25
CA VAL A 59 -10.10 -15.05 10.96
C VAL A 59 -10.73 -14.07 9.98
N ASP A 60 -11.99 -13.74 10.26
CA ASP A 60 -12.70 -12.63 9.65
C ASP A 60 -12.80 -11.45 10.61
N GLY A 61 -12.85 -10.25 10.06
CA GLY A 61 -13.01 -9.05 10.87
C GLY A 61 -13.16 -7.77 10.08
N GLU A 62 -13.15 -6.66 10.81
CA GLU A 62 -13.21 -5.31 10.26
C GLU A 62 -11.96 -4.54 10.64
N MET A 63 -11.51 -3.69 9.72
CA MET A 63 -10.39 -2.79 9.95
C MET A 63 -10.74 -1.36 9.59
N GLN A 64 -10.20 -0.44 10.38
CA GLN A 64 -10.35 0.99 10.21
C GLN A 64 -9.00 1.65 10.48
N LEU A 65 -8.58 2.54 9.60
CA LEU A 65 -7.38 3.35 9.81
C LEU A 65 -7.68 4.81 9.53
N LYS A 66 -6.99 5.67 10.26
CA LYS A 66 -6.97 7.11 10.05
C LYS A 66 -5.55 7.62 10.29
N ARG A 67 -4.92 8.15 9.24
CA ARG A 67 -3.56 8.64 9.34
C ARG A 67 -3.49 9.98 10.10
N PRO A 68 -2.42 10.23 10.87
CA PRO A 68 -1.38 9.26 11.24
C PRO A 68 -1.82 8.41 12.44
N ASN A 69 -1.31 7.17 12.49
CA ASN A 69 -1.19 6.29 13.65
C ASN A 69 -2.49 5.85 14.35
N LYS A 70 -3.67 6.29 13.91
CA LYS A 70 -4.95 5.84 14.50
C LYS A 70 -5.48 4.66 13.72
N PHE A 71 -5.91 3.64 14.45
CA PHE A 71 -6.49 2.48 13.84
C PHE A 71 -7.33 1.65 14.79
N ARG A 72 -8.11 0.74 14.21
CA ARG A 72 -8.91 -0.26 14.89
C ARG A 72 -9.00 -1.52 14.04
N TRP A 73 -8.71 -2.65 14.64
CA TRP A 73 -9.00 -3.98 14.13
C TRP A 73 -9.93 -4.67 15.09
N ASP A 74 -11.05 -5.16 14.57
CA ASP A 74 -12.00 -6.02 15.27
C ASP A 74 -11.90 -7.41 14.65
N TYR A 75 -11.43 -8.39 15.42
CA TYR A 75 -11.39 -9.80 15.07
C TYR A 75 -12.64 -10.47 15.62
N ASN A 76 -13.38 -11.19 14.79
CA ASN A 76 -14.69 -11.71 15.17
C ASN A 76 -14.66 -13.21 15.52
N LYS A 77 -14.09 -14.05 14.65
CA LYS A 77 -14.09 -15.52 14.86
C LYS A 77 -12.76 -16.14 14.47
N PRO A 78 -12.31 -17.22 15.14
CA PRO A 78 -12.93 -17.89 16.28
C PRO A 78 -12.66 -17.23 17.64
N TYR A 79 -11.82 -16.19 17.69
CA TYR A 79 -11.47 -15.47 18.92
C TYR A 79 -11.81 -13.98 18.76
N GLU A 80 -12.60 -13.44 19.68
CA GLU A 80 -13.02 -12.04 19.67
C GLU A 80 -11.98 -11.13 20.31
N GLN A 81 -11.28 -10.35 19.49
CA GLN A 81 -10.21 -9.46 19.94
C GLN A 81 -10.33 -8.09 19.28
N GLN A 82 -9.96 -7.04 20.02
CA GLN A 82 -9.91 -5.69 19.49
C GLN A 82 -8.51 -5.11 19.67
N ILE A 83 -7.96 -4.56 18.60
CA ILE A 83 -6.69 -3.84 18.63
C ILE A 83 -6.95 -2.40 18.21
N ILE A 84 -6.76 -1.46 19.13
CA ILE A 84 -7.09 -0.05 18.93
C ILE A 84 -5.85 0.80 19.17
N SER A 85 -5.63 1.82 18.35
CA SER A 85 -4.61 2.86 18.57
C SER A 85 -5.21 4.26 18.50
N ASP A 86 -4.87 5.09 19.48
CA ASP A 86 -5.20 6.52 19.52
C ASP A 86 -4.11 7.39 18.87
N GLY A 87 -3.03 6.76 18.40
CA GLY A 87 -1.84 7.41 17.85
C GLY A 87 -0.69 7.57 18.84
N ARG A 88 -0.88 7.21 20.12
CA ARG A 88 0.16 7.22 21.16
C ARG A 88 0.30 5.87 21.84
N GLN A 89 -0.83 5.21 22.12
CA GLN A 89 -0.88 3.91 22.78
C GLN A 89 -1.68 2.93 21.92
N VAL A 90 -1.38 1.65 22.11
CA VAL A 90 -2.14 0.53 21.55
C VAL A 90 -2.80 -0.21 22.70
N TRP A 91 -4.08 -0.49 22.54
CA TRP A 91 -4.87 -1.34 23.43
C TRP A 91 -5.19 -2.62 22.69
N LEU A 92 -4.85 -3.75 23.30
CA LEU A 92 -5.33 -5.07 22.91
C LEU A 92 -6.34 -5.49 23.96
N TYR A 93 -7.61 -5.60 23.55
CA TYR A 93 -8.67 -6.14 24.36
C TYR A 93 -8.97 -7.57 23.91
N ASP A 94 -8.78 -8.50 24.83
CA ASP A 94 -9.16 -9.90 24.68
C ASP A 94 -10.49 -10.12 25.42
N THR A 95 -11.54 -10.43 24.65
CA THR A 95 -12.91 -10.51 25.17
C THR A 95 -13.08 -11.73 26.08
N ASP A 96 -12.49 -12.87 25.71
CA ASP A 96 -12.60 -14.14 26.44
C ASP A 96 -11.91 -14.05 27.81
N LEU A 97 -10.78 -13.35 27.87
CA LEU A 97 -10.03 -13.14 29.11
C LEU A 97 -10.53 -11.92 29.91
N ALA A 98 -11.46 -11.13 29.35
CA ALA A 98 -11.87 -9.84 29.88
C ALA A 98 -10.67 -8.94 30.25
N GLN A 99 -9.61 -8.97 29.43
CA GLN A 99 -8.33 -8.37 29.76
C GLN A 99 -7.92 -7.32 28.73
N VAL A 100 -7.38 -6.20 29.21
CA VAL A 100 -6.78 -5.15 28.37
C VAL A 100 -5.28 -5.10 28.60
N THR A 101 -4.52 -5.20 27.51
CA THR A 101 -3.07 -4.95 27.50
C THR A 101 -2.80 -3.60 26.84
N VAL A 102 -2.00 -2.76 27.48
CA VAL A 102 -1.67 -1.41 26.98
C VAL A 102 -0.19 -1.29 26.75
N SER A 103 0.19 -0.79 25.59
CA SER A 103 1.58 -0.56 25.23
C SER A 103 1.75 0.74 24.45
N THR A 104 2.93 1.33 24.54
CA THR A 104 3.26 2.53 23.77
C THR A 104 3.38 2.17 22.29
N LEU A 105 2.92 3.06 21.40
CA LEU A 105 2.85 2.76 19.97
C LEU A 105 4.22 2.45 19.36
N ASP A 106 5.26 3.18 19.77
CA ASP A 106 6.66 2.94 19.39
C ASP A 106 7.15 1.51 19.68
N LYS A 107 6.76 0.93 20.81
CA LYS A 107 7.08 -0.46 21.18
C LYS A 107 6.17 -1.49 20.50
N SER A 108 4.99 -1.08 20.05
CA SER A 108 3.93 -1.96 19.52
C SER A 108 3.87 -2.02 17.99
N ILE A 109 4.49 -1.06 17.31
CA ILE A 109 4.57 -0.99 15.84
C ILE A 109 5.39 -2.14 15.25
N GLY A 110 6.23 -2.79 16.04
CA GLY A 110 6.99 -3.96 15.60
C GLY A 110 6.08 -5.14 15.24
N SER A 111 5.84 -5.34 13.94
CA SER A 111 5.39 -6.55 13.24
C SER A 111 3.92 -6.66 12.77
N SER A 112 3.01 -5.73 13.11
CA SER A 112 1.62 -5.87 12.64
C SER A 112 1.40 -5.24 11.24
N PRO A 113 0.73 -5.92 10.30
CA PRO A 113 0.34 -5.32 9.00
C PRO A 113 -0.47 -4.02 9.15
N ALA A 114 -1.17 -3.91 10.28
CA ALA A 114 -1.92 -2.73 10.69
C ALA A 114 -1.06 -1.46 10.82
N ALA A 115 0.09 -1.59 11.49
CA ALA A 115 1.02 -0.49 11.70
C ALA A 115 1.62 0.01 10.38
N LEU A 116 1.86 -0.89 9.42
CA LEU A 116 2.34 -0.56 8.08
C LEU A 116 1.34 0.30 7.30
N LEU A 117 0.04 0.04 7.47
CA LEU A 117 -1.01 0.77 6.76
C LEU A 117 -1.37 2.10 7.45
N ALA A 118 -1.40 2.13 8.78
CA ALA A 118 -1.83 3.29 9.54
C ALA A 118 -0.70 4.26 9.92
N GLY A 119 0.57 3.88 9.69
CA GLY A 119 1.77 4.65 10.04
C GLY A 119 1.92 6.00 9.32
N ASP A 120 3.15 6.52 9.30
CA ASP A 120 3.46 7.79 8.62
C ASP A 120 2.99 7.75 7.15
N ALA A 121 2.48 8.89 6.66
CA ALA A 121 2.06 9.00 5.27
C ALA A 121 3.26 8.90 4.31
N ASN A 122 4.47 9.16 4.78
CA ASN A 122 5.70 8.93 4.05
C ASN A 122 6.22 7.50 4.29
N ILE A 123 5.87 6.61 3.35
CA ILE A 123 6.26 5.20 3.36
C ILE A 123 7.79 4.99 3.29
N ASP A 124 8.55 5.94 2.72
CA ASP A 124 10.01 5.83 2.56
C ASP A 124 10.74 5.89 3.91
N LYS A 125 10.09 6.35 4.98
CA LYS A 125 10.65 6.28 6.35
C LYS A 125 10.70 4.87 6.91
N SER A 126 9.86 3.97 6.40
CA SER A 126 9.70 2.61 6.93
C SER A 126 10.15 1.54 5.94
N PHE A 127 10.17 1.83 4.63
CA PHE A 127 10.47 0.85 3.59
C PHE A 127 11.35 1.43 2.49
N LYS A 128 12.19 0.58 1.89
CA LYS A 128 12.95 0.91 0.69
C LYS A 128 12.26 0.29 -0.52
N LEU A 129 11.35 1.06 -1.13
CA LEU A 129 10.56 0.57 -2.26
C LEU A 129 11.38 0.39 -3.53
N THR A 130 11.08 -0.67 -4.28
CA THR A 130 11.64 -0.96 -5.60
C THR A 130 10.53 -1.48 -6.53
N ASN A 131 10.56 -1.12 -7.81
CA ASN A 131 9.68 -1.73 -8.80
C ASN A 131 10.07 -3.20 -8.99
N ALA A 132 9.09 -4.10 -8.89
CA ALA A 132 9.30 -5.52 -9.07
C ALA A 132 9.00 -5.93 -10.52
N TYR A 133 7.76 -6.31 -10.81
CA TYR A 133 7.34 -6.78 -12.13
C TYR A 133 5.91 -6.33 -12.45
N ARG A 134 5.50 -6.42 -13.72
CA ARG A 134 4.12 -6.17 -14.14
C ARG A 134 3.43 -7.50 -14.41
N LYS A 135 2.25 -7.73 -13.81
CA LYS A 135 1.45 -8.94 -13.99
C LYS A 135 -0.03 -8.64 -13.75
N ASP A 136 -0.92 -9.23 -14.56
CA ASP A 136 -2.38 -9.11 -14.41
C ASP A 136 -2.88 -7.65 -14.41
N ALA A 137 -2.31 -6.81 -15.28
CA ALA A 137 -2.53 -5.36 -15.34
C ALA A 137 -2.14 -4.59 -14.05
N LEU A 138 -1.43 -5.23 -13.11
CA LEU A 138 -0.89 -4.64 -11.90
C LEU A 138 0.61 -4.39 -12.02
N GLU A 139 1.06 -3.31 -11.40
CA GLU A 139 2.47 -2.97 -11.22
C GLU A 139 2.86 -3.33 -9.79
N TRP A 140 3.74 -4.32 -9.64
CA TRP A 140 4.14 -4.82 -8.34
C TRP A 140 5.32 -4.01 -7.80
N VAL A 141 5.25 -3.67 -6.52
CA VAL A 141 6.30 -2.97 -5.77
C VAL A 141 6.77 -3.87 -4.64
N SER A 142 8.09 -3.97 -4.46
CA SER A 142 8.72 -4.69 -3.35
C SER A 142 9.30 -3.69 -2.35
N ALA A 143 9.26 -4.07 -1.07
CA ALA A 143 9.76 -3.30 0.06
C ALA A 143 10.85 -4.07 0.82
#